data_AF-A0A8C7TGV1-F1
#
_entry.id   AF-A0A8C7TGV1-F1
#
_cell.length_a   1.000
_cell.length_b   1.000
_cell.length_c   1.000
_cell.angle_alpha   90.00
_cell.angle_beta   90.00
_cell.angle_gamma   90.00
#
_symmetry.space_group_name_H-M   'P 1'
#
loop_
_entity.id
_entity.type
_entity.pdbx_description
1 polymer ?
#
loop_
_entity_poly.entity_id
_entity_poly.type
_entity_poly.pdbx_seq_one_letter_code
_entity_poly.pdbx_strand_id
1 'polypeptide(L)'
;MPTNGTNCPLKLQFGLINHESRYLTAEAFGFKVNASAPSLKRKQVWTLEQDPQDPQVVYLRSHLGRYLASDKDGKVTCEAEGRNTDCRFLIAAQSDGRWALQSEPYLRLFGGSRDYLSCFAQVITEAELWAVHLALHPQANLLSVARKRYAHLSPDDGEIAVDRNIPWGVAALLTLVYLEGKYRLKTCDSRYLVNDGKLSAESGRGTGYTLELKCGKLAFKDCEGKYLSPMGPTGTLRSGRCSKPGKDELFDLEESHPQVVLMAANGKYVSIRQRVSISANQEDETDLETFQMEIDKESRKCLFRTNEGKYWALVAHGGIQTTATERSANTMFAVEWMGRRVALRASNGKYICTKKNGQLAAVSDSIGEDEKLILKLINRPMLILRGLNGFICHHKNSNTLDANRSVYDIFTLHFSDGAYHIKGEGGRFWYVNSSGLVCSDGETPDDFSFEFLEHGRIAIRGKNGRYLRGQGGMLKGDGVTPDSSALWEY
;
A
#
# COMPACT_ATOMS: atom_id res chain seq x y z
N MET A 1 20.16 20.67 4.10
CA MET A 1 19.51 19.35 4.18
C MET A 1 18.21 19.43 3.41
N PRO A 2 18.13 18.96 2.16
CA PRO A 2 16.89 19.00 1.41
C PRO A 2 15.87 18.10 2.10
N THR A 3 14.68 18.62 2.34
CA THR A 3 13.54 17.88 2.88
C THR A 3 13.10 16.82 1.86
N ASN A 4 13.50 15.57 2.06
CA ASN A 4 13.08 14.40 1.27
C ASN A 4 11.60 14.01 1.52
N GLY A 5 10.70 14.99 1.64
CA GLY A 5 9.26 14.79 1.70
C GLY A 5 8.68 14.82 0.30
N THR A 6 9.01 13.81 -0.52
CA THR A 6 8.36 13.61 -1.83
C THR A 6 7.12 12.74 -1.70
N ASN A 7 7.02 12.00 -0.59
CA ASN A 7 5.85 11.25 -0.21
C ASN A 7 4.98 12.12 0.70
N CYS A 8 3.73 12.33 0.30
CA CYS A 8 2.74 12.91 1.19
C CYS A 8 2.23 11.81 2.14
N PRO A 9 2.12 12.06 3.45
CA PRO A 9 1.47 11.14 4.37
C PRO A 9 0.09 10.76 3.84
N LEU A 10 -0.22 9.46 3.86
CA LEU A 10 -1.50 8.97 3.37
C LEU A 10 -2.62 9.57 4.23
N LYS A 11 -3.62 10.17 3.58
CA LYS A 11 -4.85 10.57 4.29
C LYS A 11 -5.49 9.29 4.84
N LEU A 12 -5.47 9.14 6.17
CA LEU A 12 -5.98 7.96 6.84
C LEU A 12 -7.49 7.82 6.55
N GLN A 13 -7.79 6.87 5.68
CA GLN A 13 -9.13 6.42 5.33
C GLN A 13 -9.35 5.07 5.99
N PHE A 14 -10.54 4.83 6.52
CA PHE A 14 -10.88 3.58 7.20
C PHE A 14 -12.37 3.26 7.08
N GLY A 15 -12.69 1.98 7.25
CA GLY A 15 -14.03 1.51 7.56
C GLY A 15 -14.18 1.25 9.06
N LEU A 16 -15.42 1.29 9.52
CA LEU A 16 -15.81 0.90 10.88
C LEU A 16 -16.67 -0.36 10.80
N ILE A 17 -16.29 -1.40 11.53
CA ILE A 17 -16.95 -2.71 11.52
C ILE A 17 -17.66 -2.92 12.86
N ASN A 18 -18.96 -3.18 12.85
CA ASN A 18 -19.73 -3.45 14.06
C ASN A 18 -19.57 -4.92 14.55
N HIS A 19 -20.22 -5.26 15.65
CA HIS A 19 -20.25 -6.62 16.21
C HIS A 19 -20.81 -7.71 15.27
N GLU A 20 -21.65 -7.36 14.29
CA GLU A 20 -22.13 -8.30 13.26
C GLU A 20 -21.14 -8.46 12.09
N SER A 21 -19.91 -7.93 12.22
CA SER A 21 -18.90 -7.90 11.15
C SER A 21 -19.38 -7.18 9.88
N ARG A 22 -20.18 -6.12 10.04
CA ARG A 22 -20.68 -5.27 8.96
C ARG A 22 -20.12 -3.86 9.03
N TYR A 23 -19.87 -3.29 7.86
CA TYR A 23 -19.29 -1.97 7.72
C TYR A 23 -20.33 -0.86 7.81
N LEU A 24 -19.99 0.17 8.58
CA LEU A 24 -20.71 1.45 8.58
C LEU A 24 -20.70 2.04 7.17
N THR A 25 -21.89 2.29 6.65
CA THR A 25 -22.15 2.70 5.27
C THR A 25 -22.91 4.01 5.27
N ALA A 26 -22.41 4.99 4.51
CA ALA A 26 -23.18 6.18 4.15
C ALA A 26 -23.92 5.92 2.83
N GLU A 27 -25.24 6.00 2.85
CA GLU A 27 -26.03 5.81 1.63
C GLU A 27 -25.93 7.02 0.69
N ALA A 28 -25.96 6.75 -0.61
CA ALA A 28 -25.85 7.79 -1.64
C ALA A 28 -27.04 8.75 -1.65
N PHE A 29 -28.21 8.28 -1.18
CA PHE A 29 -29.46 9.03 -1.17
C PHE A 29 -30.11 8.97 0.21
N GLY A 30 -30.81 10.04 0.58
CA GLY A 30 -31.58 10.13 1.82
C GLY A 30 -30.75 10.35 3.09
N PHE A 31 -29.44 10.55 2.98
CA PHE A 31 -28.51 10.92 4.08
C PHE A 31 -28.56 9.99 5.30
N LYS A 32 -28.93 8.72 5.07
CA LYS A 32 -28.98 7.68 6.10
C LYS A 32 -27.65 6.94 6.19
N VAL A 33 -27.43 6.35 7.36
CA VAL A 33 -26.33 5.42 7.61
C VAL A 33 -26.89 4.06 8.02
N ASN A 34 -26.17 3.00 7.69
CA ASN A 34 -26.47 1.63 8.13
C ASN A 34 -25.18 0.84 8.34
N ALA A 35 -25.28 -0.33 8.97
CA ALA A 35 -24.21 -1.31 9.11
C ALA A 35 -24.63 -2.65 8.52
N SER A 36 -24.88 -2.69 7.21
CA SER A 36 -25.32 -3.90 6.48
C SER A 36 -24.25 -4.46 5.53
N ALA A 37 -23.26 -3.66 5.14
CA ALA A 37 -22.30 -4.04 4.11
C ALA A 37 -21.28 -5.08 4.61
N PRO A 38 -21.07 -6.19 3.89
CA PRO A 38 -20.05 -7.21 4.27
C PRO A 38 -18.61 -6.80 3.92
N SER A 39 -18.43 -5.73 3.15
CA SER A 39 -17.14 -5.38 2.56
C SER A 39 -16.89 -3.88 2.55
N LEU A 40 -15.62 -3.50 2.74
CA LEU A 40 -15.15 -2.14 2.60
C LEU A 40 -15.07 -1.74 1.11
N LYS A 41 -16.05 -0.98 0.64
CA LYS A 41 -16.04 -0.32 -0.67
C LYS A 41 -16.18 1.19 -0.47
N ARG A 42 -16.32 1.95 -1.57
CA ARG A 42 -16.43 3.42 -1.56
C ARG A 42 -17.42 3.94 -0.52
N LYS A 43 -18.62 3.36 -0.39
CA LYS A 43 -19.66 3.83 0.54
C LYS A 43 -19.33 3.59 2.03
N GLN A 44 -18.38 2.71 2.30
CA GLN A 44 -17.93 2.31 3.63
C GLN A 44 -16.67 3.05 4.09
N VAL A 45 -16.10 3.91 3.23
CA VAL A 45 -14.89 4.68 3.55
C VAL A 45 -15.26 5.96 4.29
N TRP A 46 -14.61 6.15 5.43
CA TRP A 46 -14.68 7.31 6.29
C TRP A 46 -13.29 7.91 6.49
N THR A 47 -13.25 9.22 6.78
CA THR A 47 -12.04 9.93 7.21
C THR A 47 -12.28 10.60 8.54
N LEU A 48 -11.25 10.62 9.39
CA LEU A 48 -11.28 11.32 10.66
C LEU A 48 -10.69 12.73 10.49
N GLU A 49 -11.44 13.73 10.90
CA GLU A 49 -10.96 15.12 10.98
C GLU A 49 -11.01 15.58 12.43
N GLN A 50 -9.94 16.21 12.93
CA GLN A 50 -9.91 16.74 14.30
C GLN A 50 -10.42 18.18 14.35
N ASP A 51 -11.00 18.55 15.49
CA ASP A 51 -11.30 19.93 15.78
C ASP A 51 -9.99 20.73 15.99
N PRO A 52 -9.82 21.89 15.34
CA PRO A 52 -8.61 22.70 15.51
C PRO A 52 -8.47 23.32 16.91
N GLN A 53 -9.59 23.52 17.62
CA GLN A 53 -9.61 24.14 18.94
C GLN A 53 -9.57 23.09 20.06
N ASP A 54 -10.19 21.93 19.84
CA ASP A 54 -10.16 20.80 20.77
C ASP A 54 -9.71 19.48 20.11
N PRO A 55 -8.42 19.11 20.24
CA PRO A 55 -7.88 17.89 19.64
C PRO A 55 -8.53 16.57 20.10
N GLN A 56 -9.32 16.58 21.18
CA GLN A 56 -10.07 15.39 21.62
C GLN A 56 -11.32 15.15 20.79
N VAL A 57 -11.88 16.21 20.20
CA VAL A 57 -13.09 16.14 19.39
C VAL A 57 -12.74 15.82 17.95
N VAL A 58 -13.47 14.84 17.42
CA VAL A 58 -13.33 14.35 16.05
C VAL A 58 -14.63 14.42 15.29
N TYR A 59 -14.49 14.53 13.97
CA TYR A 59 -15.56 14.51 12.99
C TYR A 59 -15.32 13.34 12.04
N LEU A 60 -16.34 12.50 11.83
CA LEU A 60 -16.29 11.40 10.87
C LEU A 60 -16.92 11.85 9.56
N ARG A 61 -16.10 11.99 8.52
CA ARG A 61 -16.54 12.43 7.19
C ARG A 61 -16.64 11.26 6.23
N SER A 62 -17.79 11.12 5.58
CA SER A 62 -18.09 10.07 4.62
C SER A 62 -17.43 10.32 3.25
N HIS A 63 -17.48 9.32 2.38
CA HIS A 63 -17.05 9.42 0.98
C HIS A 63 -17.80 10.48 0.14
N LEU A 64 -18.97 10.97 0.60
CA LEU A 64 -19.73 12.06 -0.03
C LEU A 64 -19.28 13.43 0.47
N GLY A 65 -18.33 13.48 1.39
CA GLY A 65 -17.86 14.71 2.02
C GLY A 65 -18.76 15.22 3.14
N ARG A 66 -19.79 14.46 3.55
CA ARG A 66 -20.73 14.80 4.63
C ARG A 66 -20.34 14.16 5.96
N TYR A 67 -20.75 14.76 7.07
CA TYR A 67 -20.35 14.33 8.42
C TYR A 67 -21.41 13.45 9.09
N LEU A 68 -20.95 12.45 9.85
CA LEU A 68 -21.79 11.70 10.78
C LEU A 68 -22.26 12.64 11.88
N ALA A 69 -23.56 12.62 12.19
CA ALA A 69 -24.18 13.45 13.22
C ALA A 69 -25.16 12.64 14.07
N SER A 70 -25.32 13.04 15.32
CA SER A 70 -26.41 12.58 16.20
C SER A 70 -27.13 13.79 16.78
N ASP A 71 -28.45 13.72 16.90
CA ASP A 71 -29.23 14.68 17.68
C ASP A 71 -29.42 14.22 19.14
N LYS A 72 -30.09 15.06 19.93
CA LYS A 72 -30.43 14.83 21.35
C LYS A 72 -31.30 13.59 21.60
N ASP A 73 -32.06 13.16 20.59
CA ASP A 73 -32.96 12.01 20.66
C ASP A 73 -32.24 10.72 20.20
N GLY A 74 -30.95 10.82 19.87
CA GLY A 74 -30.09 9.72 19.45
C GLY A 74 -30.28 9.29 18.01
N LYS A 75 -30.96 10.08 17.19
CA LYS A 75 -31.14 9.81 15.76
C LYS A 75 -29.85 10.16 15.03
N VAL A 76 -29.38 9.21 14.22
CA VAL A 76 -28.13 9.33 13.48
C VAL A 76 -28.39 9.71 12.03
N THR A 77 -27.63 10.67 11.51
CA THR A 77 -27.70 11.12 10.11
C THR A 77 -26.31 11.34 9.53
N CYS A 78 -26.23 11.47 8.19
CA CYS A 78 -25.01 11.89 7.49
C CYS A 78 -25.32 12.96 6.43
N GLU A 79 -25.96 14.04 6.88
CA GLU A 79 -26.44 15.12 6.00
C GLU A 79 -25.51 16.35 6.02
N ALA A 80 -24.89 16.67 7.16
CA ALA A 80 -24.17 17.92 7.33
C ALA A 80 -23.00 18.06 6.35
N GLU A 81 -22.96 19.16 5.59
CA GLU A 81 -21.86 19.50 4.67
C GLU A 81 -20.70 20.21 5.39
N GLY A 82 -20.97 20.77 6.57
CA GLY A 82 -20.00 21.43 7.44
C GLY A 82 -19.98 20.83 8.84
N ARG A 83 -18.97 21.20 9.62
CA ARG A 83 -18.83 20.81 11.03
C ARG A 83 -19.85 21.60 11.86
N ASN A 84 -20.70 20.90 12.59
CA ASN A 84 -21.66 21.49 13.53
C ASN A 84 -21.61 20.76 14.88
N THR A 85 -22.37 21.24 15.86
CA THR A 85 -22.41 20.69 17.22
C THR A 85 -22.76 19.20 17.23
N ASP A 86 -23.73 18.78 16.43
CA ASP A 86 -24.25 17.42 16.36
C ASP A 86 -23.26 16.42 15.72
N CYS A 87 -22.25 16.93 15.00
CA CYS A 87 -21.20 16.13 14.37
C CYS A 87 -20.00 15.85 15.28
N ARG A 88 -20.02 16.31 16.53
CA ARG A 88 -18.88 16.21 17.46
C ARG A 88 -18.88 14.86 18.18
N PHE A 89 -17.83 14.08 17.98
CA PHE A 89 -17.63 12.79 18.64
C PHE A 89 -16.31 12.74 19.42
N LEU A 90 -16.29 11.90 20.45
CA LEU A 90 -15.11 11.49 21.20
C LEU A 90 -14.85 10.00 20.92
N ILE A 91 -13.58 9.64 20.69
CA ILE A 91 -13.17 8.24 20.54
C ILE A 91 -12.72 7.70 21.89
N ALA A 92 -13.44 6.69 22.39
CA ALA A 92 -13.04 5.89 23.54
C ALA A 92 -12.46 4.55 23.06
N ALA A 93 -11.13 4.47 22.96
CA ALA A 93 -10.42 3.25 22.57
C ALA A 93 -10.47 2.19 23.68
N GLN A 94 -10.89 0.98 23.33
CA GLN A 94 -10.99 -0.16 24.25
C GLN A 94 -9.69 -0.96 24.31
N SER A 95 -9.57 -1.83 25.32
CA SER A 95 -8.40 -2.69 25.51
C SER A 95 -8.27 -3.79 24.44
N ASP A 96 -9.38 -4.21 23.83
CA ASP A 96 -9.41 -5.20 22.75
C ASP A 96 -9.06 -4.61 21.37
N GLY A 97 -9.04 -3.28 21.26
CA GLY A 97 -8.69 -2.54 20.07
C GLY A 97 -9.86 -1.92 19.31
N ARG A 98 -11.08 -2.16 19.75
CA ARG A 98 -12.28 -1.52 19.19
C ARG A 98 -12.45 -0.11 19.74
N TRP A 99 -13.25 0.68 19.04
CA TRP A 99 -13.58 2.05 19.40
C TRP A 99 -15.05 2.12 19.82
N ALA A 100 -15.31 2.86 20.88
CA ALA A 100 -16.64 3.39 21.15
C ALA A 100 -16.67 4.87 20.75
N LEU A 101 -17.72 5.29 20.05
CA LEU A 101 -17.90 6.66 19.60
C LEU A 101 -18.96 7.32 20.47
N GLN A 102 -18.58 8.32 21.27
CA GLN A 102 -19.50 9.07 22.12
C GLN A 102 -19.80 10.43 21.49
N SER A 103 -21.07 10.80 21.37
CA SER A 103 -21.46 12.18 21.06
C SER A 103 -20.99 13.10 22.18
N GLU A 104 -20.17 14.09 21.85
CA GLU A 104 -19.65 15.07 22.81
C GLU A 104 -20.77 15.91 23.45
N PRO A 105 -21.75 16.46 22.70
CA PRO A 105 -22.80 17.30 23.32
C PRO A 105 -23.81 16.50 24.16
N TYR A 106 -24.08 15.24 23.79
CA TYR A 106 -25.16 14.47 24.41
C TYR A 106 -24.69 13.34 25.32
N LEU A 107 -23.38 13.06 25.35
CA LEU A 107 -22.74 12.03 26.15
C LEU A 107 -23.31 10.62 25.92
N ARG A 108 -23.93 10.38 24.76
CA ARG A 108 -24.47 9.08 24.35
C ARG A 108 -23.54 8.37 23.37
N LEU A 109 -23.59 7.04 23.36
CA LEU A 109 -22.72 6.18 22.57
C LEU A 109 -23.42 5.73 21.29
N PHE A 110 -22.67 5.76 20.19
CA PHE A 110 -23.10 5.38 18.85
C PHE A 110 -22.86 3.89 18.57
N GLY A 111 -23.91 3.19 18.17
CA GLY A 111 -23.89 1.75 17.95
C GLY A 111 -25.10 1.22 17.19
N GLY A 112 -25.12 -0.09 17.04
CA GLY A 112 -26.24 -0.84 16.47
C GLY A 112 -25.87 -1.75 15.30
N SER A 113 -26.90 -2.18 14.58
CA SER A 113 -26.78 -3.17 13.50
C SER A 113 -27.73 -2.86 12.36
N ARG A 114 -27.31 -3.17 11.13
CA ARG A 114 -28.13 -2.99 9.92
C ARG A 114 -28.65 -1.55 9.84
N ASP A 115 -29.96 -1.36 9.62
CA ASP A 115 -30.58 -0.03 9.54
C ASP A 115 -30.95 0.56 10.91
N TYR A 116 -30.70 -0.18 12.00
CA TYR A 116 -31.03 0.22 13.37
C TYR A 116 -29.80 0.80 14.09
N LEU A 117 -29.21 1.83 13.50
CA LEU A 117 -28.13 2.59 14.12
C LEU A 117 -28.71 3.74 14.94
N SER A 118 -28.20 3.92 16.16
CA SER A 118 -28.59 5.01 17.05
C SER A 118 -27.40 5.48 17.88
N CYS A 119 -27.49 6.69 18.44
CA CYS A 119 -26.51 7.23 19.38
C CYS A 119 -27.22 7.63 20.68
N PHE A 120 -27.74 6.63 21.39
CA PHE A 120 -28.53 6.85 22.60
C PHE A 120 -28.09 5.99 23.80
N ALA A 121 -27.14 5.06 23.62
CA ALA A 121 -26.68 4.21 24.71
C ALA A 121 -25.90 5.02 25.76
N GLN A 122 -26.06 4.69 27.04
CA GLN A 122 -25.32 5.32 28.16
C GLN A 122 -24.11 4.49 28.62
N VAL A 123 -24.08 3.21 28.25
CA VAL A 123 -23.02 2.26 28.61
C VAL A 123 -22.52 1.59 27.34
N ILE A 124 -21.22 1.30 27.29
CA ILE A 124 -20.61 0.60 26.17
C ILE A 124 -21.02 -0.87 26.26
N THR A 125 -21.77 -1.34 25.26
CA THR A 125 -21.99 -2.76 25.02
C THR A 125 -21.33 -3.18 23.71
N GLU A 126 -21.40 -4.47 23.37
CA GLU A 126 -20.91 -4.97 22.07
C GLU A 126 -21.53 -4.22 20.88
N ALA A 127 -22.76 -3.71 21.00
CA ALA A 127 -23.43 -2.96 19.94
C ALA A 127 -22.77 -1.61 19.62
N GLU A 128 -22.08 -0.99 20.58
CA GLU A 128 -21.41 0.32 20.46
C GLU A 128 -19.93 0.19 20.10
N LEU A 129 -19.43 -1.02 19.93
CA LEU A 129 -18.01 -1.28 19.61
C LEU A 129 -17.78 -1.45 18.12
N TRP A 130 -16.83 -0.65 17.62
CA TRP A 130 -16.44 -0.62 16.22
C TRP A 130 -14.97 -0.98 16.04
N ALA A 131 -14.67 -1.99 15.23
CA ALA A 131 -13.30 -2.27 14.81
C ALA A 131 -12.91 -1.36 13.64
N VAL A 132 -11.73 -0.76 13.71
CA VAL A 132 -11.19 0.10 12.64
C VAL A 132 -10.44 -0.76 11.63
N HIS A 133 -10.79 -0.60 10.36
CA HIS A 133 -10.12 -1.26 9.26
C HIS A 133 -9.66 -0.23 8.23
N LEU A 134 -8.35 0.01 8.15
CA LEU A 134 -7.73 0.92 7.18
C LEU A 134 -8.17 0.59 5.75
N ALA A 135 -8.58 1.62 5.03
CA ALA A 135 -8.92 1.57 3.62
C ALA A 135 -7.70 1.81 2.70
N LEU A 136 -6.50 1.85 3.27
CA LEU A 136 -5.24 1.99 2.54
C LEU A 136 -4.76 0.63 2.04
N HIS A 137 -3.91 0.62 1.01
CA HIS A 137 -3.18 -0.59 0.66
C HIS A 137 -2.32 -1.02 1.86
N PRO A 138 -2.30 -2.31 2.25
CA PRO A 138 -1.59 -2.76 3.45
C PRO A 138 -0.06 -2.72 3.33
N GLN A 139 0.47 -2.61 2.11
CA GLN A 139 1.91 -2.51 1.86
C GLN A 139 2.33 -1.04 1.81
N ALA A 140 3.15 -0.62 2.78
CA ALA A 140 3.48 0.78 3.01
C ALA A 140 4.89 0.95 3.57
N ASN A 141 5.36 2.20 3.58
CA ASN A 141 6.53 2.61 4.33
C ASN A 141 6.10 3.32 5.62
N LEU A 142 6.82 3.07 6.71
CA LEU A 142 6.52 3.62 8.03
C LEU A 142 7.57 4.65 8.42
N LEU A 143 7.16 5.91 8.60
CA LEU A 143 8.02 7.03 8.97
C LEU A 143 7.77 7.41 10.44
N SER A 144 8.82 7.39 11.27
CA SER A 144 8.72 7.94 12.63
C SER A 144 8.67 9.46 12.60
N VAL A 145 7.66 10.04 13.24
CA VAL A 145 7.50 11.51 13.36
C VAL A 145 8.61 12.12 14.21
N ALA A 146 9.01 11.45 15.28
CA ALA A 146 10.07 11.92 16.18
C ALA A 146 11.45 11.86 15.53
N ARG A 147 11.81 10.71 14.94
CA ARG A 147 13.14 10.50 14.35
C ARG A 147 13.29 11.11 12.96
N LYS A 148 12.19 11.30 12.23
CA LYS A 148 12.20 11.62 10.79
C LYS A 148 13.02 10.61 10.01
N ARG A 149 12.80 9.33 10.31
CA ARG A 149 13.48 8.16 9.73
C ARG A 149 12.48 7.04 9.48
N TYR A 150 12.75 6.27 8.44
CA TYR A 150 11.92 5.16 8.00
C TYR A 150 12.30 3.87 8.70
N ALA A 151 11.29 3.09 9.01
CA ALA A 151 11.45 1.73 9.48
C ALA A 151 11.93 0.81 8.35
N HIS A 152 12.83 -0.11 8.68
CA HIS A 152 13.24 -1.18 7.79
C HIS A 152 13.66 -2.43 8.58
N LEU A 153 13.64 -3.58 7.91
CA LEU A 153 14.26 -4.79 8.43
C LEU A 153 15.78 -4.60 8.53
N SER A 154 16.36 -4.82 9.72
CA SER A 154 17.80 -5.05 9.91
C SER A 154 18.05 -6.57 9.93
N PRO A 155 18.62 -7.16 8.87
CA PRO A 155 18.83 -8.61 8.81
C PRO A 155 19.81 -9.09 9.88
N ASP A 156 20.88 -8.33 10.11
CA ASP A 156 21.99 -8.71 11.01
C ASP A 156 21.54 -8.76 12.48
N ASP A 157 20.67 -7.82 12.87
CA ASP A 157 20.17 -7.69 14.24
C ASP A 157 18.85 -8.44 14.46
N GLY A 158 18.15 -8.83 13.39
CA GLY A 158 16.86 -9.50 13.46
C GLY A 158 15.73 -8.63 14.04
N GLU A 159 15.80 -7.31 13.81
CA GLU A 159 14.87 -6.31 14.32
C GLU A 159 14.30 -5.41 13.21
N ILE A 160 13.35 -4.56 13.56
CA ILE A 160 12.96 -3.41 12.73
C ILE A 160 13.67 -2.17 13.27
N ALA A 161 14.66 -1.66 12.54
CA ALA A 161 15.37 -0.43 12.85
C ALA A 161 14.65 0.77 12.23
N VAL A 162 14.76 1.95 12.84
CA VAL A 162 14.08 3.19 12.40
C VAL A 162 15.10 4.33 12.30
N ASP A 163 16.10 4.12 11.45
CA ASP A 163 17.21 5.04 11.21
C ASP A 163 17.44 5.38 9.72
N ARG A 164 16.62 4.81 8.82
CA ARG A 164 16.81 5.00 7.38
C ARG A 164 16.33 6.36 6.90
N ASN A 165 17.13 7.04 6.08
CA ASN A 165 16.81 8.38 5.58
C ASN A 165 15.71 8.39 4.52
N ILE A 166 15.62 7.32 3.73
CA ILE A 166 14.66 7.13 2.65
C ILE A 166 14.17 5.68 2.65
N PRO A 167 12.94 5.39 2.18
CA PRO A 167 12.38 4.04 2.17
C PRO A 167 12.87 3.24 0.94
N TRP A 168 14.17 2.92 0.90
CA TRP A 168 14.82 2.25 -0.23
C TRP A 168 15.03 0.75 -0.02
N GLY A 169 15.00 -0.01 -1.11
CA GLY A 169 15.16 -1.45 -1.13
C GLY A 169 14.00 -2.24 -0.54
N VAL A 170 14.09 -3.56 -0.67
CA VAL A 170 13.06 -4.50 -0.18
C VAL A 170 12.88 -4.47 1.34
N ALA A 171 13.94 -4.15 2.09
CA ALA A 171 13.90 -4.08 3.56
C ALA A 171 13.02 -2.96 4.11
N ALA A 172 12.75 -1.90 3.34
CA ALA A 172 11.89 -0.78 3.76
C ALA A 172 10.39 -1.08 3.64
N LEU A 173 10.03 -2.19 2.98
CA LEU A 173 8.64 -2.62 2.81
C LEU A 173 8.11 -3.21 4.12
N LEU A 174 7.03 -2.62 4.65
CA LEU A 174 6.24 -3.22 5.72
C LEU A 174 4.85 -3.55 5.22
N THR A 175 4.34 -4.71 5.63
CA THR A 175 2.98 -5.15 5.32
C THR A 175 2.17 -5.15 6.62
N LEU A 176 1.13 -4.32 6.68
CA LEU A 176 0.17 -4.27 7.77
C LEU A 176 -0.84 -5.40 7.57
N VAL A 177 -0.82 -6.42 8.43
CA VAL A 177 -1.72 -7.58 8.36
C VAL A 177 -2.84 -7.44 9.37
N TYR A 178 -4.07 -7.33 8.90
CA TYR A 178 -5.27 -7.28 9.74
C TYR A 178 -5.77 -8.69 10.07
N LEU A 179 -5.77 -9.05 11.35
CA LEU A 179 -6.22 -10.35 11.83
C LEU A 179 -6.84 -10.20 13.21
N GLU A 180 -8.08 -10.68 13.36
CA GLU A 180 -8.85 -10.68 14.62
C GLU A 180 -8.98 -9.28 15.26
N GLY A 181 -9.30 -8.27 14.44
CA GLY A 181 -9.50 -6.90 14.94
C GLY A 181 -8.22 -6.11 15.19
N LYS A 182 -7.04 -6.72 15.02
CA LYS A 182 -5.73 -6.10 15.28
C LYS A 182 -4.84 -6.12 14.05
N TYR A 183 -3.88 -5.20 14.02
CA TYR A 183 -2.85 -5.11 13.00
C TYR A 183 -1.55 -5.75 13.46
N ARG A 184 -0.84 -6.39 12.54
CA ARG A 184 0.49 -6.94 12.76
C ARG A 184 1.43 -6.35 11.72
N LEU A 185 2.64 -5.97 12.13
CA LEU A 185 3.65 -5.46 11.21
C LEU A 185 4.47 -6.65 10.70
N LYS A 186 4.35 -6.96 9.41
CA LYS A 186 5.09 -8.05 8.75
C LYS A 186 6.21 -7.49 7.87
N THR A 187 7.42 -8.00 8.05
CA THR A 187 8.62 -7.66 7.28
C THR A 187 8.66 -8.44 5.96
N CYS A 188 9.54 -8.02 5.05
CA CYS A 188 9.66 -8.62 3.70
C CYS A 188 10.13 -10.08 3.70
N ASP A 189 10.73 -10.56 4.79
CA ASP A 189 11.12 -11.96 5.02
C ASP A 189 10.03 -12.79 5.73
N SER A 190 8.80 -12.27 5.76
CA SER A 190 7.61 -12.92 6.30
C SER A 190 7.56 -13.11 7.82
N ARG A 191 8.38 -12.39 8.60
CA ARG A 191 8.28 -12.37 10.07
C ARG A 191 7.41 -11.21 10.57
N TYR A 192 6.84 -11.36 11.76
CA TYR A 192 6.02 -10.38 12.46
C TYR A 192 6.81 -9.71 13.58
N LEU A 193 6.61 -8.40 13.75
CA LEU A 193 7.13 -7.67 14.91
C LEU A 193 6.41 -8.09 16.19
N VAL A 194 7.18 -8.47 17.20
CA VAL A 194 6.73 -8.71 18.58
C VAL A 194 6.95 -7.43 19.39
N ASN A 195 6.10 -7.19 20.41
CA ASN A 195 6.15 -6.01 21.26
C ASN A 195 7.48 -5.82 22.02
N ASP A 196 8.31 -6.84 22.19
CA ASP A 196 9.64 -6.74 22.78
C ASP A 196 10.73 -6.22 21.80
N GLY A 197 10.40 -6.12 20.50
CA GLY A 197 11.28 -5.67 19.42
C GLY A 197 11.83 -6.78 18.54
N LYS A 198 11.59 -8.05 18.87
CA LYS A 198 12.06 -9.19 18.08
C LYS A 198 11.11 -9.50 16.92
N LEU A 199 11.60 -10.28 15.97
CA LEU A 199 10.84 -10.81 14.85
C LEU A 199 10.50 -12.29 15.03
N SER A 200 9.24 -12.66 14.82
CA SER A 200 8.71 -14.02 14.95
C SER A 200 8.09 -14.50 13.63
N ALA A 201 8.31 -15.75 13.24
CA ALA A 201 7.62 -16.34 12.08
C ALA A 201 6.12 -16.55 12.34
N GLU A 202 5.76 -16.85 13.60
CA GLU A 202 4.38 -17.10 14.00
C GLU A 202 3.73 -15.83 14.57
N SER A 203 2.45 -15.68 14.29
CA SER A 203 1.63 -14.64 14.91
C SER A 203 1.17 -15.09 16.30
N GLY A 204 1.30 -14.21 17.28
CA GLY A 204 0.82 -14.45 18.64
C GLY A 204 0.29 -13.18 19.31
N ARG A 205 -0.03 -13.28 20.61
CA ARG A 205 -0.58 -12.16 21.40
C ARG A 205 0.32 -10.91 21.36
N GLY A 206 1.64 -11.09 21.42
CA GLY A 206 2.63 -10.01 21.41
C GLY A 206 2.85 -9.35 20.03
N THR A 207 2.30 -9.92 18.95
CA THR A 207 2.43 -9.36 17.59
C THR A 207 1.24 -8.49 17.17
N GLY A 208 0.16 -8.50 17.96
CA GLY A 208 -1.09 -7.81 17.65
C GLY A 208 -1.13 -6.41 18.25
N TYR A 209 -1.27 -5.42 17.38
CA TYR A 209 -1.36 -4.01 17.72
C TYR A 209 -2.73 -3.43 17.35
N THR A 210 -3.29 -2.67 18.28
CA THR A 210 -4.43 -1.78 18.03
C THR A 210 -3.91 -0.48 17.43
N LEU A 211 -4.57 0.00 16.37
CA LEU A 211 -4.28 1.32 15.83
C LEU A 211 -5.06 2.39 16.60
N GLU A 212 -4.35 3.40 17.07
CA GLU A 212 -4.93 4.64 17.56
C GLU A 212 -4.54 5.79 16.63
N LEU A 213 -5.50 6.68 16.36
CA LEU A 213 -5.27 7.89 15.56
C LEU A 213 -5.11 9.09 16.47
N LYS A 214 -3.99 9.81 16.32
CA LYS A 214 -3.72 11.04 17.07
C LYS A 214 -3.07 12.07 16.15
N CYS A 215 -3.69 13.25 16.01
CA CYS A 215 -3.16 14.33 15.17
C CYS A 215 -2.95 13.91 13.70
N GLY A 216 -3.82 13.04 13.19
CA GLY A 216 -3.70 12.48 11.84
C GLY A 216 -2.55 11.49 11.67
N LYS A 217 -1.88 11.09 12.76
CA LYS A 217 -0.80 10.10 12.81
C LYS A 217 -1.29 8.80 13.44
N LEU A 218 -0.56 7.72 13.19
CA LEU A 218 -0.83 6.42 13.77
C LEU A 218 0.03 6.17 14.99
N ALA A 219 -0.55 5.53 15.99
CA ALA A 219 0.14 4.91 17.10
C ALA A 219 -0.27 3.44 17.19
N PHE A 220 0.69 2.56 17.50
CA PHE A 220 0.49 1.11 17.57
C PHE A 220 0.51 0.68 19.03
N LYS A 221 -0.66 0.33 19.56
CA LYS A 221 -0.82 -0.08 20.96
C LYS A 221 -0.79 -1.60 21.08
N ASP A 222 0.07 -2.13 21.93
CA ASP A 222 0.23 -3.56 22.13
C ASP A 222 -0.82 -4.17 23.08
N CYS A 223 -0.65 -5.46 23.35
CA CYS A 223 -1.53 -6.24 24.23
C CYS A 223 -1.43 -5.90 25.74
N GLU A 224 -0.50 -5.03 26.14
CA GLU A 224 -0.33 -4.51 27.51
C GLU A 224 -0.75 -3.03 27.63
N GLY A 225 -1.28 -2.45 26.54
CA GLY A 225 -1.68 -1.05 26.49
C GLY A 225 -0.50 -0.08 26.38
N LYS A 226 0.68 -0.57 25.99
CA LYS A 226 1.87 0.23 25.69
C LYS A 226 1.96 0.49 24.19
N TYR A 227 2.81 1.42 23.78
CA TYR A 227 2.91 1.85 22.39
C TYR A 227 4.28 1.56 21.81
N LEU A 228 4.32 1.20 20.53
CA LEU A 228 5.56 1.13 19.77
C LEU A 228 6.23 2.50 19.71
N SER A 229 7.53 2.55 20.00
CA SER A 229 8.37 3.70 19.72
C SER A 229 9.81 3.28 19.36
N PRO A 230 10.53 4.06 18.54
CA PRO A 230 11.92 3.75 18.20
C PRO A 230 12.90 3.97 19.36
N MET A 231 13.54 2.92 19.86
CA MET A 231 14.43 2.97 21.03
C MET A 231 15.91 2.68 20.69
N GLY A 232 16.84 3.30 21.42
CA GLY A 232 18.29 3.07 21.22
C GLY A 232 18.88 3.74 19.97
N PRO A 233 20.17 3.52 19.66
CA PRO A 233 20.85 4.22 18.56
C PRO A 233 20.23 3.98 17.18
N THR A 234 20.01 2.71 16.81
CA THR A 234 19.37 2.28 15.54
C THR A 234 17.86 2.49 15.53
N GLY A 235 17.27 2.72 16.71
CA GLY A 235 15.84 2.95 16.83
C GLY A 235 15.01 1.69 16.68
N THR A 236 15.47 0.59 17.29
CA THR A 236 14.71 -0.64 17.45
C THR A 236 13.25 -0.35 17.77
N LEU A 237 12.35 -0.74 16.89
CA LEU A 237 10.93 -0.52 17.03
C LEU A 237 10.35 -1.54 18.01
N ARG A 238 9.97 -1.10 19.20
CA ARG A 238 9.38 -1.96 20.23
C ARG A 238 8.45 -1.19 21.15
N SER A 239 7.68 -1.89 21.97
CA SER A 239 6.83 -1.24 22.96
C SER A 239 7.65 -0.56 24.04
N GLY A 240 7.39 0.73 24.24
CA GLY A 240 7.97 1.51 25.32
C GLY A 240 7.21 1.33 26.65
N ARG A 241 7.37 2.29 27.56
CA ARG A 241 6.68 2.28 28.87
C ARG A 241 5.41 3.13 28.89
N CYS A 242 5.22 3.98 27.88
CA CYS A 242 4.14 4.95 27.76
C CYS A 242 2.78 4.25 27.63
N SER A 243 1.77 4.71 28.39
CA SER A 243 0.37 4.26 28.29
C SER A 243 -0.51 5.24 27.51
N LYS A 244 0.06 6.33 27.01
CA LYS A 244 -0.56 7.29 26.09
C LYS A 244 0.46 7.65 25.01
N PRO A 245 0.07 7.78 23.74
CA PRO A 245 1.02 8.06 22.67
C PRO A 245 1.49 9.51 22.75
N GLY A 246 2.80 9.72 22.91
CA GLY A 246 3.49 11.01 22.74
C GLY A 246 4.05 11.12 21.33
N LYS A 247 4.92 12.11 21.07
CA LYS A 247 5.51 12.33 19.74
C LYS A 247 6.36 11.14 19.25
N ASP A 248 6.99 10.41 20.17
CA ASP A 248 7.87 9.28 19.87
C ASP A 248 7.11 8.03 19.41
N GLU A 249 5.82 7.94 19.78
CA GLU A 249 4.91 6.86 19.42
C GLU A 249 4.09 7.14 18.15
N LEU A 250 4.31 8.29 17.49
CA LEU A 250 3.57 8.67 16.27
C LEU A 250 4.34 8.32 15.00
N PHE A 251 3.60 7.76 14.06
CA PHE A 251 4.10 7.35 12.75
C PHE A 251 3.20 7.85 11.62
N ASP A 252 3.84 8.12 10.48
CA ASP A 252 3.19 8.32 9.19
C ASP A 252 3.27 7.02 8.39
N LEU A 253 2.17 6.69 7.70
CA LEU A 253 2.19 5.69 6.63
C LEU A 253 2.26 6.40 5.29
N GLU A 254 3.18 5.92 4.46
CA GLU A 254 3.40 6.39 3.11
C GLU A 254 3.24 5.26 2.11
N GLU A 255 2.83 5.60 0.90
CA GLU A 255 2.73 4.64 -0.20
C GLU A 255 4.10 4.06 -0.53
N SER A 256 4.17 2.73 -0.66
CA SER A 256 5.39 2.08 -1.14
C SER A 256 5.40 2.06 -2.67
N HIS A 257 6.10 3.02 -3.29
CA HIS A 257 6.26 3.02 -4.74
C HIS A 257 7.04 1.79 -5.24
N PRO A 258 6.81 1.32 -6.48
CA PRO A 258 7.56 0.21 -7.04
C PRO A 258 9.04 0.60 -7.17
N GLN A 259 9.91 -0.29 -6.71
CA GLN A 259 11.34 -0.18 -6.90
C GLN A 259 11.79 -1.33 -7.79
N VAL A 260 12.51 -0.97 -8.83
CA VAL A 260 12.88 -1.86 -9.92
C VAL A 260 14.38 -1.88 -10.12
N VAL A 261 14.87 -3.01 -10.60
CA VAL A 261 16.19 -3.10 -11.24
C VAL A 261 15.97 -3.35 -12.73
N LEU A 262 16.86 -2.80 -13.55
CA LEU A 262 16.82 -2.92 -15.01
C LEU A 262 18.07 -3.67 -15.46
N MET A 263 17.88 -4.69 -16.30
CA MET A 263 18.97 -5.44 -16.91
C MET A 263 18.97 -5.16 -18.41
N ALA A 264 20.14 -4.82 -18.95
CA ALA A 264 20.31 -4.60 -20.38
C ALA A 264 20.53 -5.89 -21.16
N ALA A 265 20.48 -5.79 -22.49
CA ALA A 265 20.71 -6.91 -23.42
C ALA A 265 22.07 -7.59 -23.23
N ASN A 266 23.06 -6.88 -22.67
CA ASN A 266 24.37 -7.42 -22.32
C ASN A 266 24.37 -8.28 -21.03
N GLY A 267 23.21 -8.51 -20.42
CA GLY A 267 23.06 -9.30 -19.19
C GLY A 267 23.56 -8.61 -17.92
N LYS A 268 23.83 -7.30 -17.97
CA LYS A 268 24.30 -6.51 -16.83
C LYS A 268 23.22 -5.58 -16.29
N TYR A 269 23.28 -5.32 -14.99
CA TYR A 269 22.39 -4.37 -14.32
C TYR A 269 22.78 -2.93 -14.60
N VAL A 270 21.75 -2.12 -14.87
CA VAL A 270 21.83 -0.68 -14.98
C VAL A 270 22.16 -0.08 -13.62
N SER A 271 23.16 0.80 -13.58
CA SER A 271 23.76 1.30 -12.35
C SER A 271 24.14 2.78 -12.45
N ILE A 272 24.12 3.45 -11.30
CA ILE A 272 24.64 4.80 -11.09
C ILE A 272 26.04 4.83 -10.45
N ARG A 273 26.75 3.70 -10.36
CA ARG A 273 28.14 3.65 -9.81
C ARG A 273 29.12 4.57 -10.53
N GLN A 274 28.88 4.85 -11.82
CA GLN A 274 29.67 5.81 -12.62
C GLN A 274 29.28 7.29 -12.34
N ARG A 275 28.46 7.55 -11.32
CA ARG A 275 27.98 8.84 -10.78
C ARG A 275 27.10 9.67 -11.70
N VAL A 276 27.61 10.07 -12.85
CA VAL A 276 26.93 11.04 -13.74
C VAL A 276 26.15 10.31 -14.82
N SER A 277 26.82 9.41 -15.53
CA SER A 277 26.21 8.63 -16.62
C SER A 277 25.71 7.30 -16.10
N ILE A 278 24.55 6.88 -16.61
CA ILE A 278 23.96 5.60 -16.28
C ILE A 278 24.54 4.52 -17.20
N SER A 279 24.93 3.38 -16.61
CA SER A 279 25.54 2.29 -17.38
C SER A 279 25.12 0.92 -16.88
N ALA A 280 24.89 -0.01 -17.81
CA ALA A 280 24.65 -1.42 -17.56
C ALA A 280 25.96 -2.22 -17.53
N ASN A 281 26.62 -2.25 -16.38
CA ASN A 281 27.96 -2.83 -16.21
C ASN A 281 28.12 -3.67 -14.93
N GLN A 282 27.07 -3.83 -14.14
CA GLN A 282 27.14 -4.50 -12.83
C GLN A 282 26.49 -5.88 -12.84
N GLU A 283 26.87 -6.72 -11.89
CA GLU A 283 26.31 -8.06 -11.68
C GLU A 283 25.46 -8.16 -10.40
N ASP A 284 25.59 -7.19 -9.49
CA ASP A 284 24.90 -7.20 -8.20
C ASP A 284 23.70 -6.26 -8.18
N GLU A 285 22.68 -6.62 -7.40
CA GLU A 285 21.51 -5.79 -7.09
C GLU A 285 21.74 -5.04 -5.76
N THR A 286 22.19 -3.79 -5.83
CA THR A 286 22.34 -2.92 -4.64
C THR A 286 21.43 -1.69 -4.70
N ASP A 287 21.52 -0.81 -3.70
CA ASP A 287 20.83 0.48 -3.70
C ASP A 287 21.19 1.35 -4.93
N LEU A 288 22.36 1.14 -5.56
CA LEU A 288 22.85 1.87 -6.75
C LEU A 288 22.32 1.31 -8.08
N GLU A 289 21.77 0.09 -8.07
CA GLU A 289 21.11 -0.54 -9.22
C GLU A 289 19.58 -0.52 -9.08
N THR A 290 19.09 -0.10 -7.90
CA THR A 290 17.68 0.05 -7.58
C THR A 290 17.18 1.43 -7.97
N PHE A 291 16.04 1.50 -8.65
CA PHE A 291 15.38 2.74 -9.03
C PHE A 291 13.91 2.71 -8.62
N GLN A 292 13.43 3.78 -7.98
CA GLN A 292 12.01 3.95 -7.73
C GLN A 292 11.31 4.41 -9.02
N MET A 293 10.37 3.62 -9.50
CA MET A 293 9.59 3.91 -10.70
C MET A 293 8.34 4.69 -10.32
N GLU A 294 8.23 5.93 -10.79
CA GLU A 294 7.08 6.79 -10.50
C GLU A 294 6.28 7.00 -11.78
N ILE A 295 5.03 6.51 -11.82
CA ILE A 295 4.14 6.76 -12.96
C ILE A 295 3.43 8.10 -12.77
N ASP A 296 3.57 8.97 -13.74
CA ASP A 296 2.89 10.26 -13.77
C ASP A 296 1.39 10.08 -14.03
N LYS A 297 0.56 10.80 -13.27
CA LYS A 297 -0.90 10.62 -13.28
C LYS A 297 -1.55 11.12 -14.58
N GLU A 298 -0.96 12.13 -15.21
CA GLU A 298 -1.51 12.79 -16.39
C GLU A 298 -0.95 12.17 -17.68
N SER A 299 0.36 12.14 -17.81
CA SER A 299 1.04 11.68 -19.04
C SER A 299 1.18 10.17 -19.14
N ARG A 300 0.99 9.43 -18.02
CA ARG A 300 1.25 7.98 -17.89
C ARG A 300 2.69 7.56 -18.21
N LYS A 301 3.62 8.52 -18.27
CA LYS A 301 5.06 8.26 -18.42
C LYS A 301 5.67 7.92 -17.07
N CYS A 302 6.75 7.14 -17.09
CA CYS A 302 7.48 6.80 -15.88
C CYS A 302 8.68 7.72 -15.67
N LEU A 303 9.01 7.97 -14.41
CA LEU A 303 10.25 8.54 -13.96
C LEU A 303 11.02 7.49 -13.17
N PHE A 304 12.35 7.55 -13.21
CA PHE A 304 13.20 6.68 -12.41
C PHE A 304 14.00 7.53 -11.44
N ARG A 305 13.68 7.41 -10.15
CA ARG A 305 14.38 8.08 -9.06
C ARG A 305 15.48 7.17 -8.50
N THR A 306 16.56 7.78 -8.03
CA THR A 306 17.71 7.12 -7.41
C THR A 306 17.67 7.22 -5.89
N ASN A 307 18.48 6.42 -5.21
CA ASN A 307 18.69 6.50 -3.76
C ASN A 307 19.29 7.85 -3.30
N GLU A 308 19.93 8.60 -4.20
CA GLU A 308 20.40 9.97 -3.93
C GLU A 308 19.30 11.04 -4.09
N GLY A 309 18.08 10.63 -4.44
CA GLY A 309 16.94 11.53 -4.65
C GLY A 309 16.93 12.23 -6.01
N LYS A 310 17.86 11.91 -6.91
CA LYS A 310 17.93 12.43 -8.28
C LYS A 310 17.12 11.56 -9.24
N TYR A 311 16.75 12.11 -10.39
CA TYR A 311 16.04 11.40 -11.45
C TYR A 311 16.95 11.12 -12.65
N TRP A 312 16.63 10.03 -13.36
CA TRP A 312 17.14 9.82 -14.71
C TRP A 312 16.67 10.97 -15.61
N ALA A 313 17.59 11.48 -16.43
CA ALA A 313 17.33 12.59 -17.32
C ALA A 313 18.04 12.42 -18.66
N LEU A 314 17.31 12.67 -19.74
CA LEU A 314 17.88 12.86 -21.07
C LEU A 314 18.68 14.17 -21.12
N VAL A 315 19.92 14.10 -21.59
CA VAL A 315 20.76 15.29 -21.85
C VAL A 315 20.93 15.55 -23.35
N ALA A 316 21.38 16.76 -23.71
CA ALA A 316 21.38 17.26 -25.10
C ALA A 316 22.08 16.36 -26.13
N HIS A 317 23.13 15.63 -25.72
CA HIS A 317 23.86 14.70 -26.60
C HIS A 317 23.25 13.28 -26.65
N GLY A 318 22.02 13.11 -26.14
CA GLY A 318 21.29 11.84 -26.15
C GLY A 318 21.63 10.87 -25.01
N GLY A 319 22.60 11.19 -24.14
CA GLY A 319 22.93 10.37 -22.98
C GLY A 319 21.83 10.39 -21.90
N ILE A 320 21.80 9.36 -21.05
CA ILE A 320 20.96 9.34 -19.86
C ILE A 320 21.84 9.51 -18.62
N GLN A 321 21.50 10.50 -17.79
CA GLN A 321 22.28 10.90 -16.61
C GLN A 321 21.40 11.02 -15.36
N THR A 322 22.04 11.04 -14.18
CA THR A 322 21.37 11.23 -12.88
C THR A 322 21.73 12.56 -12.25
N THR A 323 21.42 13.65 -12.95
CA THR A 323 21.70 15.03 -12.52
C THR A 323 20.46 15.82 -12.16
N ALA A 324 19.27 15.38 -12.60
CA ALA A 324 18.03 16.10 -12.37
C ALA A 324 17.53 15.94 -10.92
N THR A 325 17.23 17.05 -10.26
CA THR A 325 16.60 17.09 -8.93
C THR A 325 15.10 17.35 -8.99
N GLU A 326 14.60 17.76 -10.16
CA GLU A 326 13.21 18.14 -10.39
C GLU A 326 12.63 17.40 -11.58
N ARG A 327 11.31 17.29 -11.60
CA ARG A 327 10.56 16.65 -12.69
C ARG A 327 10.50 17.59 -13.89
N SER A 328 10.79 17.06 -15.07
CA SER A 328 10.67 17.75 -16.35
C SER A 328 10.37 16.75 -17.47
N ALA A 329 10.06 17.25 -18.67
CA ALA A 329 9.87 16.40 -19.85
C ALA A 329 11.07 15.45 -20.08
N ASN A 330 12.30 15.91 -19.82
CA ASN A 330 13.52 15.12 -20.01
C ASN A 330 13.72 14.02 -18.95
N THR A 331 12.98 14.06 -17.85
CA THR A 331 13.00 13.00 -16.82
C THR A 331 11.89 11.96 -17.00
N MET A 332 11.06 12.12 -18.02
CA MET A 332 9.91 11.27 -18.28
C MET A 332 10.17 10.35 -19.47
N PHE A 333 9.89 9.06 -19.28
CA PHE A 333 10.09 8.02 -20.27
C PHE A 333 8.76 7.30 -20.53
N ALA A 334 8.43 7.06 -21.79
CA ALA A 334 7.33 6.17 -22.14
C ALA A 334 7.84 4.72 -22.13
N VAL A 335 7.06 3.81 -21.57
CA VAL A 335 7.39 2.37 -21.52
C VAL A 335 6.59 1.64 -22.58
N GLU A 336 7.29 0.84 -23.38
CA GLU A 336 6.66 -0.09 -24.31
C GLU A 336 6.81 -1.52 -23.79
N TRP A 337 5.67 -2.16 -23.51
CA TRP A 337 5.60 -3.49 -22.90
C TRP A 337 5.60 -4.58 -23.97
N MET A 338 6.58 -5.47 -23.93
CA MET A 338 6.78 -6.56 -24.89
C MET A 338 6.80 -7.92 -24.18
N GLY A 339 5.86 -8.12 -23.24
CA GLY A 339 5.80 -9.31 -22.40
C GLY A 339 6.98 -9.36 -21.41
N ARG A 340 7.99 -10.18 -21.70
CA ARG A 340 9.16 -10.38 -20.83
C ARG A 340 10.21 -9.26 -20.91
N ARG A 341 10.03 -8.32 -21.82
CA ARG A 341 10.96 -7.22 -22.06
C ARG A 341 10.22 -5.91 -22.12
N VAL A 342 10.93 -4.83 -21.86
CA VAL A 342 10.44 -3.45 -22.01
C VAL A 342 11.42 -2.64 -22.83
N ALA A 343 10.91 -1.64 -23.54
CA ALA A 343 11.72 -0.59 -24.15
C ALA A 343 11.32 0.75 -23.57
N LEU A 344 12.29 1.64 -23.42
CA LEU A 344 12.08 2.98 -22.86
C LEU A 344 12.28 4.03 -23.94
N ARG A 345 11.29 4.89 -24.14
CA ARG A 345 11.34 5.99 -25.10
C ARG A 345 11.46 7.33 -24.38
N ALA A 346 12.50 8.09 -24.69
CA ALA A 346 12.77 9.38 -24.05
C ALA A 346 12.01 10.54 -24.72
N SER A 347 12.14 11.75 -24.17
CA SER A 347 11.44 12.96 -24.64
C SER A 347 11.83 13.40 -26.05
N ASN A 348 13.02 13.04 -26.53
CA ASN A 348 13.44 13.26 -27.92
C ASN A 348 12.77 12.30 -28.94
N GLY A 349 11.88 11.43 -28.48
CA GLY A 349 11.18 10.47 -29.33
C GLY A 349 12.01 9.24 -29.70
N LYS A 350 13.21 9.08 -29.15
CA LYS A 350 14.11 7.94 -29.41
C LYS A 350 14.08 6.93 -28.27
N TYR A 351 14.36 5.67 -28.60
CA TYR A 351 14.49 4.58 -27.64
C TYR A 351 15.89 4.59 -27.00
N ILE A 352 15.92 4.28 -25.70
CA ILE A 352 17.14 4.06 -24.94
C ILE A 352 17.76 2.75 -25.40
N CYS A 353 19.00 2.80 -25.85
CA CYS A 353 19.81 1.64 -26.17
C CYS A 353 21.05 1.56 -25.26
N THR A 354 21.57 0.36 -25.10
CA THR A 354 22.82 0.11 -24.38
C THR A 354 23.99 0.15 -25.36
N LYS A 355 24.92 1.10 -25.17
CA LYS A 355 26.14 1.18 -25.98
C LYS A 355 27.10 0.04 -25.67
N LYS A 356 28.08 -0.20 -26.54
CA LYS A 356 29.13 -1.22 -26.35
C LYS A 356 29.92 -1.10 -25.03
N ASN A 357 30.00 0.11 -24.46
CA ASN A 357 30.65 0.38 -23.17
C ASN A 357 29.67 0.30 -21.97
N GLY A 358 28.45 -0.18 -22.19
CA GLY A 358 27.36 -0.29 -21.22
C GLY A 358 26.58 1.01 -20.97
N GLN A 359 27.00 2.17 -21.49
CA GLN A 359 26.28 3.42 -21.24
C GLN A 359 24.90 3.44 -21.92
N LEU A 360 23.91 4.00 -21.22
CA LEU A 360 22.57 4.19 -21.77
C LEU A 360 22.46 5.51 -22.54
N ALA A 361 21.87 5.46 -23.73
CA ALA A 361 21.60 6.65 -24.54
C ALA A 361 20.32 6.49 -25.37
N ALA A 362 19.51 7.56 -25.44
CA ALA A 362 18.31 7.63 -26.28
C ALA A 362 18.67 8.08 -27.71
N VAL A 363 19.18 7.15 -28.51
CA VAL A 363 19.69 7.43 -29.88
C VAL A 363 18.99 6.62 -30.97
N SER A 364 18.23 5.59 -30.61
CA SER A 364 17.64 4.64 -31.54
C SER A 364 16.23 5.02 -31.96
N ASP A 365 15.88 4.85 -33.24
CA ASP A 365 14.55 5.17 -33.77
C ASP A 365 13.60 3.96 -33.78
N SER A 366 14.11 2.75 -33.51
CA SER A 366 13.36 1.49 -33.50
C SER A 366 13.86 0.56 -32.38
N ILE A 367 13.02 -0.37 -31.93
CA ILE A 367 13.40 -1.35 -30.91
C ILE A 367 14.13 -2.53 -31.57
N GLY A 368 15.44 -2.62 -31.35
CA GLY A 368 16.28 -3.79 -31.62
C GLY A 368 16.57 -4.59 -30.35
N GLU A 369 17.66 -5.37 -30.35
CA GLU A 369 18.08 -6.12 -29.16
C GLU A 369 18.66 -5.21 -28.08
N ASP A 370 19.46 -4.21 -28.44
CA ASP A 370 20.15 -3.33 -27.48
C ASP A 370 19.21 -2.35 -26.75
N GLU A 371 17.98 -2.17 -27.25
CA GLU A 371 16.90 -1.38 -26.65
C GLU A 371 16.02 -2.19 -25.69
N LYS A 372 16.11 -3.53 -25.70
CA LYS A 372 15.32 -4.41 -24.84
C LYS A 372 15.94 -4.49 -23.46
N LEU A 373 15.14 -4.14 -22.46
CA LEU A 373 15.47 -4.22 -21.05
C LEU A 373 14.60 -5.27 -20.36
N ILE A 374 15.16 -5.92 -19.35
CA ILE A 374 14.39 -6.71 -18.38
C ILE A 374 14.12 -5.81 -17.18
N LEU A 375 12.85 -5.66 -16.80
CA LEU A 375 12.42 -4.89 -15.64
C LEU A 375 11.96 -5.84 -14.54
N LYS A 376 12.68 -5.85 -13.42
CA LYS A 376 12.40 -6.67 -12.23
C LYS A 376 11.95 -5.78 -11.07
N LEU A 377 10.75 -6.03 -10.56
CA LEU A 377 10.22 -5.45 -9.33
C LEU A 377 10.87 -6.15 -8.13
N ILE A 378 11.55 -5.39 -7.27
CA ILE A 378 12.31 -5.96 -6.14
C ILE A 378 11.63 -5.79 -4.78
N ASN A 379 10.83 -4.74 -4.60
CA ASN A 379 10.19 -4.43 -3.33
C ASN A 379 8.74 -4.94 -3.22
N ARG A 380 8.47 -6.08 -3.86
CA ARG A 380 7.22 -6.86 -3.71
C ARG A 380 7.48 -8.37 -3.68
N PRO A 381 8.34 -8.90 -2.79
CA PRO A 381 8.49 -10.35 -2.61
C PRO A 381 7.17 -10.97 -2.12
N MET A 382 6.39 -10.18 -1.38
CA MET A 382 5.01 -10.45 -1.02
C MET A 382 4.12 -9.54 -1.89
N LEU A 383 3.08 -10.12 -2.48
CA LEU A 383 2.16 -9.45 -3.36
C LEU A 383 0.76 -9.46 -2.76
N ILE A 384 0.18 -8.28 -2.61
CA ILE A 384 -1.23 -8.07 -2.29
C ILE A 384 -1.83 -7.27 -3.44
N LEU A 385 -3.00 -7.66 -3.93
CA LEU A 385 -3.62 -7.03 -5.09
C LEU A 385 -5.02 -6.55 -4.74
N ARG A 386 -5.30 -5.27 -4.99
CA ARG A 386 -6.63 -4.67 -4.84
C ARG A 386 -7.15 -4.13 -6.16
N GLY A 387 -8.26 -4.70 -6.62
CA GLY A 387 -8.99 -4.23 -7.79
C GLY A 387 -10.13 -3.28 -7.41
N LEU A 388 -10.94 -2.92 -8.41
CA LEU A 388 -12.10 -2.05 -8.25
C LEU A 388 -13.11 -2.55 -7.21
N ASN A 389 -13.26 -3.87 -7.09
CA ASN A 389 -14.30 -4.50 -6.27
C ASN A 389 -13.81 -5.00 -4.91
N GLY A 390 -12.51 -4.94 -4.64
CA GLY A 390 -11.88 -5.48 -3.44
C GLY A 390 -10.54 -6.14 -3.74
N PHE A 391 -10.02 -6.85 -2.75
CA PHE A 391 -8.77 -7.61 -2.84
C PHE A 391 -8.96 -8.96 -3.53
N ILE A 392 -7.84 -9.49 -4.04
CA ILE A 392 -7.73 -10.86 -4.52
C ILE A 392 -7.44 -11.81 -3.34
N CYS A 393 -8.22 -12.89 -3.23
CA CYS A 393 -7.98 -13.96 -2.25
C CYS A 393 -8.30 -15.33 -2.84
N HIS A 394 -7.87 -16.38 -2.14
CA HIS A 394 -8.33 -17.74 -2.36
C HIS A 394 -9.83 -17.85 -2.10
N HIS A 395 -10.52 -18.53 -3.01
CA HIS A 395 -11.91 -18.91 -2.77
C HIS A 395 -11.93 -20.02 -1.71
N LYS A 396 -12.79 -19.88 -0.69
CA LYS A 396 -12.82 -20.80 0.48
C LYS A 396 -13.02 -22.30 0.19
N ASN A 397 -13.63 -22.64 -0.95
CA ASN A 397 -14.16 -23.97 -1.26
C ASN A 397 -13.76 -24.41 -2.68
N SER A 398 -12.84 -23.70 -3.33
CA SER A 398 -12.36 -24.07 -4.67
C SER A 398 -10.92 -23.62 -4.83
N ASN A 399 -10.28 -24.07 -5.90
CA ASN A 399 -8.93 -23.65 -6.27
C ASN A 399 -8.89 -22.29 -6.99
N THR A 400 -10.04 -21.64 -7.19
CA THR A 400 -10.14 -20.36 -7.90
C THR A 400 -9.87 -19.18 -6.96
N LEU A 401 -9.68 -18.00 -7.56
CA LEU A 401 -9.44 -16.76 -6.83
C LEU A 401 -10.64 -15.81 -6.95
N ASP A 402 -11.04 -15.25 -5.82
CA ASP A 402 -12.01 -14.16 -5.74
C ASP A 402 -11.29 -12.82 -5.94
N ALA A 403 -11.99 -11.81 -6.48
CA ALA A 403 -11.47 -10.47 -6.76
C ALA A 403 -12.37 -9.35 -6.18
N ASN A 404 -13.11 -9.64 -5.12
CA ASN A 404 -14.11 -8.75 -4.52
C ASN A 404 -14.08 -8.77 -2.98
N ARG A 405 -12.98 -9.23 -2.39
CA ARG A 405 -12.88 -9.48 -0.95
C ARG A 405 -12.52 -8.19 -0.21
N SER A 406 -13.00 -8.07 1.03
CA SER A 406 -12.64 -6.94 1.91
C SER A 406 -11.35 -7.18 2.68
N VAL A 407 -10.99 -8.44 2.89
CA VAL A 407 -9.70 -8.88 3.41
C VAL A 407 -8.80 -9.27 2.24
N TYR A 408 -7.49 -9.32 2.47
CA TYR A 408 -6.49 -9.68 1.49
C TYR A 408 -5.75 -10.95 1.90
N ASP A 409 -5.39 -11.74 0.90
CA ASP A 409 -4.37 -12.78 1.05
C ASP A 409 -3.03 -12.24 0.61
N ILE A 410 -1.96 -12.83 1.13
CA ILE A 410 -0.60 -12.45 0.78
C ILE A 410 0.02 -13.55 -0.08
N PHE A 411 0.31 -13.22 -1.33
CA PHE A 411 0.95 -14.13 -2.28
C PHE A 411 2.46 -13.93 -2.29
N THR A 412 3.22 -14.93 -2.70
CA THR A 412 4.66 -14.80 -2.94
C THR A 412 4.91 -14.54 -4.43
N LEU A 413 5.76 -13.55 -4.71
CA LEU A 413 6.13 -13.20 -6.08
C LEU A 413 7.55 -13.67 -6.37
N HIS A 414 7.68 -14.54 -7.36
CA HIS A 414 8.98 -14.99 -7.86
C HIS A 414 9.23 -14.39 -9.24
N PHE A 415 10.42 -13.86 -9.43
CA PHE A 415 10.84 -13.31 -10.72
C PHE A 415 11.59 -14.36 -11.53
N SER A 416 11.29 -14.46 -12.83
CA SER A 416 11.93 -15.39 -13.76
C SER A 416 12.00 -14.78 -15.15
N ASP A 417 13.19 -14.32 -15.56
CA ASP A 417 13.49 -13.80 -16.92
C ASP A 417 12.43 -12.82 -17.48
N GLY A 418 12.10 -11.80 -16.70
CA GLY A 418 11.14 -10.76 -17.11
C GLY A 418 9.67 -11.16 -17.00
N ALA A 419 9.38 -12.39 -16.59
CA ALA A 419 8.07 -12.83 -16.13
C ALA A 419 8.06 -12.98 -14.60
N TYR A 420 6.86 -13.14 -14.06
CA TYR A 420 6.58 -13.37 -12.66
C TYR A 420 5.76 -14.63 -12.48
N HIS A 421 6.09 -15.39 -11.44
CA HIS A 421 5.33 -16.53 -10.95
C HIS A 421 4.72 -16.16 -9.61
N ILE A 422 3.41 -16.31 -9.49
CA ILE A 422 2.67 -15.96 -8.28
C ILE A 422 2.34 -17.25 -7.54
N LYS A 423 2.69 -17.33 -6.26
CA LYS A 423 2.55 -18.52 -5.43
C LYS A 423 1.60 -18.23 -4.25
N GLY A 424 0.63 -19.11 -4.05
CA GLY A 424 -0.30 -19.07 -2.92
C GLY A 424 0.31 -19.64 -1.63
N GLU A 425 -0.45 -19.55 -0.53
CA GLU A 425 -0.01 -19.96 0.81
C GLU A 425 0.35 -21.45 0.90
N GLY A 426 -0.36 -22.31 0.16
CA GLY A 426 -0.07 -23.75 0.08
C GLY A 426 1.16 -24.12 -0.77
N GLY A 427 1.92 -23.12 -1.22
CA GLY A 427 3.10 -23.32 -2.05
C GLY A 427 2.83 -23.75 -3.49
N ARG A 428 1.58 -23.63 -3.93
CA ARG A 428 1.15 -23.88 -5.31
C ARG A 428 1.12 -22.58 -6.11
N PHE A 429 1.22 -22.69 -7.43
CA PHE A 429 1.32 -21.56 -8.33
C PHE A 429 -0.02 -21.17 -8.93
N TRP A 430 -0.11 -19.90 -9.29
CA TRP A 430 -1.19 -19.39 -10.12
C TRP A 430 -1.05 -19.89 -11.55
N TYR A 431 -2.18 -20.22 -12.16
CA TYR A 431 -2.28 -20.50 -13.60
C TYR A 431 -3.65 -20.09 -14.14
N VAL A 432 -3.74 -19.89 -15.45
CA VAL A 432 -5.02 -19.66 -16.14
C VAL A 432 -5.49 -20.96 -16.76
N ASN A 433 -6.65 -21.45 -16.33
CA ASN A 433 -7.21 -22.69 -16.84
C ASN A 433 -7.86 -22.50 -18.24
N SER A 434 -8.33 -23.59 -18.85
CA SER A 434 -8.94 -23.57 -20.18
C SER A 434 -10.24 -22.76 -20.27
N SER A 435 -10.94 -22.54 -19.16
CA SER A 435 -12.13 -21.68 -19.09
C SER A 435 -11.81 -20.21 -18.81
N GLY A 436 -10.53 -19.85 -18.72
CA GLY A 436 -10.08 -18.48 -18.48
C GLY A 436 -10.18 -18.03 -17.02
N LEU A 437 -10.42 -18.94 -16.06
CA LEU A 437 -10.36 -18.65 -14.64
C LEU A 437 -8.93 -18.75 -14.13
N VAL A 438 -8.56 -17.88 -13.19
CA VAL A 438 -7.28 -17.99 -12.49
C VAL A 438 -7.44 -18.92 -11.28
N CYS A 439 -6.60 -19.94 -11.24
CA CYS A 439 -6.55 -20.94 -10.18
C CYS A 439 -5.19 -20.87 -9.47
N SER A 440 -5.11 -21.35 -8.23
CA SER A 440 -3.92 -21.23 -7.36
C SER A 440 -3.36 -22.55 -6.86
N ASP A 441 -3.74 -23.68 -7.45
CA ASP A 441 -3.31 -25.04 -7.10
C ASP A 441 -2.32 -25.65 -8.11
N GLY A 442 -1.75 -24.83 -9.00
CA GLY A 442 -0.83 -25.29 -10.03
C GLY A 442 0.48 -25.84 -9.46
N GLU A 443 0.96 -26.96 -10.02
CA GLU A 443 2.28 -27.50 -9.69
C GLU A 443 3.39 -26.78 -10.43
N THR A 444 3.12 -26.39 -11.68
CA THR A 444 4.00 -25.60 -12.54
C THR A 444 3.50 -24.16 -12.63
N PRO A 445 4.40 -23.16 -12.59
CA PRO A 445 3.99 -21.77 -12.70
C PRO A 445 3.60 -21.39 -14.13
N ASP A 446 2.55 -20.59 -14.25
CA ASP A 446 2.33 -19.79 -15.45
C ASP A 446 3.16 -18.50 -15.39
N ASP A 447 3.64 -18.07 -16.55
CA ASP A 447 4.28 -16.77 -16.70
C ASP A 447 3.22 -15.65 -16.72
N PHE A 448 3.43 -14.66 -15.85
CA PHE A 448 2.70 -13.39 -15.87
C PHE A 448 3.66 -12.23 -16.12
N SER A 449 3.28 -11.27 -16.96
CA SER A 449 4.01 -10.00 -17.13
C SER A 449 3.25 -8.85 -16.46
N PHE A 450 3.99 -7.98 -15.78
CA PHE A 450 3.43 -6.83 -15.07
C PHE A 450 3.67 -5.56 -15.87
N GLU A 451 2.60 -4.80 -16.12
CA GLU A 451 2.62 -3.55 -16.84
C GLU A 451 2.21 -2.41 -15.90
N PHE A 452 3.13 -1.49 -15.61
CA PHE A 452 2.91 -0.35 -14.72
C PHE A 452 2.27 0.81 -15.49
N LEU A 453 0.96 0.70 -15.73
CA LEU A 453 0.21 1.60 -16.60
C LEU A 453 -0.33 2.84 -15.88
N GLU A 454 -0.59 2.74 -14.57
CA GLU A 454 -1.13 3.83 -13.78
C GLU A 454 -0.36 4.01 -12.46
N HIS A 455 -0.45 5.21 -11.89
CA HIS A 455 0.11 5.48 -10.57
C HIS A 455 -0.49 4.54 -9.53
N GLY A 456 0.37 3.77 -8.87
CA GLY A 456 -0.02 2.80 -7.84
C GLY A 456 -0.83 1.62 -8.37
N ARG A 457 -0.92 1.38 -9.70
CA ARG A 457 -1.63 0.21 -10.25
C ARG A 457 -0.89 -0.48 -11.39
N ILE A 458 -0.97 -1.80 -11.43
CA ILE A 458 -0.46 -2.66 -12.49
C ILE A 458 -1.59 -3.33 -13.26
N ALA A 459 -1.35 -3.59 -14.54
CA ALA A 459 -2.06 -4.62 -15.27
C ALA A 459 -1.22 -5.91 -15.26
N ILE A 460 -1.87 -7.05 -15.10
CA ILE A 460 -1.21 -8.36 -15.10
C ILE A 460 -1.66 -9.10 -16.34
N ARG A 461 -0.72 -9.49 -17.18
CA ARG A 461 -1.01 -10.21 -18.43
C ARG A 461 -0.49 -11.65 -18.33
N GLY A 462 -1.37 -12.61 -18.57
CA GLY A 462 -1.02 -14.03 -18.53
C GLY A 462 -0.35 -14.51 -19.82
N LYS A 463 0.21 -15.73 -19.78
CA LYS A 463 0.82 -16.41 -20.94
C LYS A 463 -0.08 -16.52 -22.18
N ASN A 464 -1.40 -16.46 -21.98
CA ASN A 464 -2.40 -16.47 -23.05
C ASN A 464 -2.57 -15.10 -23.75
N GLY A 465 -1.78 -14.09 -23.36
CA GLY A 465 -1.81 -12.74 -23.91
C GLY A 465 -2.98 -11.90 -23.44
N ARG A 466 -3.77 -12.36 -22.47
CA ARG A 466 -4.93 -11.67 -21.89
C ARG A 466 -4.60 -11.08 -20.52
N TYR A 467 -5.30 -10.02 -20.15
CA TYR A 467 -5.18 -9.38 -18.86
C TYR A 467 -6.04 -10.07 -17.80
N LEU A 468 -5.52 -10.14 -16.58
CA LEU A 468 -6.26 -10.58 -15.41
C LEU A 468 -7.23 -9.49 -14.98
N ARG A 469 -8.52 -9.81 -14.90
CA ARG A 469 -9.59 -8.89 -14.50
C ARG A 469 -10.56 -9.51 -13.51
N GLY A 470 -11.11 -8.66 -12.64
CA GLY A 470 -12.19 -9.06 -11.73
C GLY A 470 -13.56 -8.99 -12.43
N GLN A 471 -14.20 -10.14 -12.68
CA GLN A 471 -15.53 -10.20 -13.28
C GLN A 471 -16.44 -11.16 -12.52
N GLY A 472 -17.64 -10.70 -12.15
CA GLY A 472 -18.61 -11.53 -11.42
C GLY A 472 -18.13 -11.95 -10.03
N GLY A 473 -17.15 -11.24 -9.47
CA GLY A 473 -16.54 -11.55 -8.17
C GLY A 473 -15.32 -12.48 -8.24
N MET A 474 -15.07 -13.12 -9.38
CA MET A 474 -13.92 -14.02 -9.60
C MET A 474 -12.81 -13.33 -10.40
N LEU A 475 -11.58 -13.84 -10.26
CA LEU A 475 -10.44 -13.45 -11.07
C LEU A 475 -10.40 -14.27 -12.37
N LYS A 476 -10.39 -13.58 -13.51
CA LYS A 476 -10.34 -14.20 -14.84
C LYS A 476 -9.17 -13.67 -15.66
N GLY A 477 -8.54 -14.53 -16.44
CA GLY A 477 -7.48 -14.17 -17.39
C GLY A 477 -7.99 -14.07 -18.82
N ASP A 478 -9.08 -13.35 -19.05
CA ASP A 478 -9.75 -13.20 -20.36
C ASP A 478 -9.84 -11.73 -20.82
N GLY A 479 -9.25 -10.79 -20.09
CA GLY A 479 -9.27 -9.36 -20.42
C GLY A 479 -8.53 -9.04 -21.72
N VAL A 480 -9.18 -8.32 -22.63
CA VAL A 480 -8.58 -7.92 -23.91
C VAL A 480 -7.74 -6.66 -23.76
N THR A 481 -8.19 -5.74 -22.91
CA THR A 481 -7.56 -4.44 -22.66
C THR A 481 -7.37 -4.23 -21.16
N PRO A 482 -6.38 -3.41 -20.74
CA PRO A 482 -6.14 -3.10 -19.34
C PRO A 482 -7.10 -2.00 -18.85
N ASP A 483 -8.40 -2.28 -18.83
CA ASP A 483 -9.41 -1.37 -18.29
C ASP A 483 -9.41 -1.35 -16.75
N SER A 484 -10.30 -0.55 -16.14
CA SER A 484 -10.39 -0.43 -14.68
C SER A 484 -10.67 -1.75 -13.94
N SER A 485 -11.20 -2.78 -14.60
CA SER A 485 -11.43 -4.10 -14.01
C SER A 485 -10.19 -4.99 -14.06
N ALA A 486 -9.21 -4.64 -14.90
CA ALA A 486 -7.94 -5.33 -15.12
C ALA A 486 -6.73 -4.62 -14.48
N LEU A 487 -6.97 -3.55 -13.73
CA LEU A 487 -5.96 -2.80 -13.00
C LEU A 487 -6.02 -3.12 -11.50
N TRP A 488 -4.84 -3.36 -10.93
CA TRP A 488 -4.66 -3.82 -9.57
C TRP A 488 -3.67 -2.91 -8.83
N GLU A 489 -4.11 -2.34 -7.73
CA GLU A 489 -3.23 -1.68 -6.76
C GLU A 489 -2.40 -2.72 -6.00
N TYR A 490 -1.16 -2.38 -5.68
CA TYR A 490 -0.13 -3.31 -5.20
C TYR A 490 0.81 -2.72 -4.15
#